data_AF-A0A821QSV8-F1
#
_entry.id   AF-A0A821QSV8-F1
#
_cell.length_a   1.000
_cell.length_b   1.000
_cell.length_c   1.000
_cell.angle_alpha   90.00
_cell.angle_beta   90.00
_cell.angle_gamma   90.00
#
_symmetry.space_group_name_H-M   'P 1'
#
loop_
_entity.id
_entity.type
_entity.pdbx_description
1 polymer ?
#
loop_
_entity_poly.entity_id
_entity_poly.type
_entity_poly.pdbx_seq_one_letter_code
_entity_poly.pdbx_strand_id
1 'polypeptide(L)'
;MKYDKVYNEQDKAIRCVALSLALIYYFRLPVNDVNAEQTDHNTLSREKLGEILSEIIPNFVKIIQDELERFVTTDNFVIPHGVAINQAIREHIFSIVVSIVTRTPLCIIGAPGQSKTLSFQIVLQNLQGSQLSTKEFCKRLPAIDPFFCLGSKYTRSDDIAYIFERAIKREQHYEQNQIDTRC
;
A
#
# COMPACT_ATOMS: atom_id res chain seq x y z
N MET A 1 -0.23 -7.56 -22.17
CA MET A 1 0.38 -8.68 -21.42
C MET A 1 1.91 -8.62 -21.58
N LYS A 2 2.56 -7.60 -21.00
CA LYS A 2 3.98 -7.26 -21.32
C LYS A 2 4.96 -7.27 -20.14
N TYR A 3 4.58 -7.78 -18.95
CA TYR A 3 5.39 -7.60 -17.74
C TYR A 3 5.44 -8.78 -16.76
N ASP A 4 5.26 -10.02 -17.21
CA ASP A 4 5.66 -11.16 -16.39
C ASP A 4 7.10 -11.57 -16.75
N LYS A 5 8.08 -10.80 -16.23
CA LYS A 5 9.45 -11.29 -16.13
C LYS A 5 9.40 -12.61 -15.36
N VAL A 6 9.83 -13.69 -15.99
CA VAL A 6 9.92 -15.01 -15.36
C VAL A 6 11.11 -14.98 -14.41
N TYR A 7 10.84 -14.70 -13.14
CA TYR A 7 11.82 -14.81 -12.07
C TYR A 7 11.95 -16.26 -11.62
N ASN A 8 13.16 -16.71 -11.35
CA ASN A 8 13.36 -17.99 -10.68
C ASN A 8 12.90 -17.88 -9.20
N GLU A 9 12.82 -19.01 -8.50
CA GLU A 9 12.32 -19.04 -7.11
C GLU A 9 13.19 -18.25 -6.13
N GLN A 10 14.52 -18.24 -6.31
CA GLN A 10 15.43 -17.45 -5.48
C GLN A 10 15.21 -15.95 -5.67
N ASP A 11 15.06 -15.49 -6.90
CA ASP A 11 14.78 -14.10 -7.23
C ASP A 11 13.45 -13.63 -6.63
N LYS A 12 12.42 -14.49 -6.67
CA LYS A 12 11.13 -14.22 -6.03
C LYS A 12 11.30 -14.06 -4.52
N ALA A 13 12.00 -15.00 -3.87
CA ALA A 13 12.23 -14.95 -2.43
C ALA A 13 12.98 -13.67 -2.01
N ILE A 14 14.04 -13.30 -2.73
CA ILE A 14 14.81 -12.08 -2.48
C ILE A 14 13.93 -10.84 -2.63
N ARG A 15 13.10 -10.78 -3.68
CA ARG A 15 12.14 -9.68 -3.86
C ARG A 15 11.13 -9.59 -2.72
N CYS A 16 10.57 -10.71 -2.28
CA CYS A 16 9.64 -10.73 -1.15
C CYS A 16 10.30 -10.21 0.13
N VAL A 17 11.54 -10.61 0.42
CA VAL A 17 12.30 -10.09 1.57
C VAL A 17 12.54 -8.59 1.44
N ALA A 18 12.98 -8.13 0.27
CA ALA A 18 13.23 -6.71 0.02
C ALA A 18 11.97 -5.87 0.24
N LEU A 19 10.83 -6.29 -0.32
CA LEU A 19 9.56 -5.58 -0.20
C LEU A 19 9.00 -5.61 1.23
N SER A 20 9.24 -6.70 1.98
CA SER A 20 8.85 -6.79 3.39
C SER A 20 9.65 -5.81 4.24
N LEU A 21 10.97 -5.74 4.04
CA LEU A 21 11.82 -4.73 4.69
C LEU A 21 11.43 -3.31 4.28
N ALA A 22 11.01 -3.13 3.02
CA ALA A 22 10.55 -1.86 2.52
C ALA A 22 9.31 -1.35 3.28
N LEU A 23 8.30 -2.20 3.38
CA LEU A 23 7.03 -1.89 4.03
C LEU A 23 7.17 -1.67 5.54
N ILE A 24 7.97 -2.50 6.21
CA ILE A 24 8.08 -2.49 7.68
C ILE A 24 9.01 -1.38 8.16
N TYR A 25 10.12 -1.13 7.46
CA TYR A 25 11.16 -0.21 7.93
C TYR A 25 11.41 0.95 6.96
N TYR A 26 11.75 0.67 5.71
CA TYR A 26 12.24 1.68 4.77
C TYR A 26 11.27 2.85 4.54
N PHE A 27 9.99 2.57 4.30
CA PHE A 27 9.01 3.63 4.04
C PHE A 27 8.71 4.48 5.28
N ARG A 28 8.98 3.98 6.49
CA ARG A 28 8.74 4.70 7.74
C ARG A 28 9.84 5.70 8.08
N LEU A 29 11.03 5.51 7.52
CA LEU A 29 12.15 6.41 7.79
C LEU A 29 11.99 7.73 7.04
N PRO A 30 12.46 8.84 7.65
CA PRO A 30 12.46 10.13 7.00
C PRO A 30 13.42 10.10 5.80
N VAL A 31 13.01 10.79 4.75
CA VAL A 31 13.89 11.16 3.63
C VAL A 31 14.81 12.26 4.14
N ASN A 32 16.10 12.20 3.81
CA ASN A 32 17.02 13.29 4.09
C ASN A 32 16.54 14.56 3.38
N ASP A 33 15.98 15.51 4.12
CA ASP A 33 15.70 16.84 3.62
C ASP A 33 16.93 17.71 3.84
N VAL A 34 17.60 18.06 2.75
CA VAL A 34 18.80 18.92 2.76
C VAL A 34 18.47 20.32 3.30
N ASN A 35 17.19 20.70 3.36
CA ASN A 35 16.71 22.01 3.82
C ASN A 35 16.10 21.98 5.23
N ALA A 36 16.03 20.81 5.88
CA ALA A 36 15.52 20.75 7.25
C ALA A 36 16.59 21.24 8.23
N GLU A 37 16.36 22.42 8.82
CA GLU A 37 17.25 23.04 9.83
C GLU A 37 17.39 22.21 11.13
N GLN A 38 16.68 21.09 11.26
CA GLN A 38 16.59 20.26 12.46
C GLN A 38 16.59 18.76 12.14
N THR A 39 17.50 18.31 11.28
CA THR A 39 17.70 16.86 11.12
C THR A 39 18.47 16.35 12.33
N ASP A 40 17.78 15.64 13.22
CA ASP A 40 18.44 14.85 14.27
C ASP A 40 19.41 13.87 13.61
N HIS A 41 20.71 14.18 13.66
CA HIS A 41 21.77 13.37 13.05
C HIS A 41 21.85 11.95 13.64
N ASN A 42 21.16 11.68 14.74
CA ASN A 42 21.08 10.35 15.35
C ASN A 42 19.97 9.47 14.77
N THR A 43 19.04 10.02 13.98
CA THR A 43 17.97 9.24 13.34
C THR A 43 18.44 8.66 12.01
N LEU A 44 18.33 7.34 11.85
CA LEU A 44 18.66 6.66 10.59
C LEU A 44 17.73 7.14 9.46
N SER A 45 18.32 7.63 8.36
CA SER A 45 17.56 8.07 7.19
C SER A 45 17.16 6.91 6.29
N ARG A 46 16.14 7.13 5.46
CA ARG A 46 15.70 6.19 4.43
C ARG A 46 16.82 5.86 3.45
N GLU A 47 17.56 6.87 2.98
CA GLU A 47 18.67 6.70 2.04
C GLU A 47 19.77 5.84 2.67
N LYS A 48 20.10 6.11 3.95
CA LYS A 48 21.15 5.36 4.64
C LYS A 48 20.77 3.90 4.87
N LEU A 49 19.52 3.63 5.25
CA LEU A 49 19.03 2.26 5.32
C LEU A 49 19.04 1.59 3.94
N GLY A 50 18.68 2.31 2.89
CA GLY A 50 18.72 1.84 1.51
C GLY A 50 20.12 1.44 1.07
N GLU A 51 21.15 2.22 1.42
CA GLU A 51 22.56 1.89 1.18
C GLU A 51 22.96 0.60 1.91
N ILE A 52 22.72 0.53 3.23
CA ILE A 52 23.07 -0.63 4.06
C ILE A 52 22.41 -1.90 3.52
N LEU A 53 21.12 -1.83 3.20
CA LEU A 53 20.39 -2.98 2.67
C LEU A 53 20.82 -3.35 1.25
N SER A 54 21.36 -2.41 0.47
CA SER A 54 21.89 -2.70 -0.88
C SER A 54 23.20 -3.49 -0.87
N GLU A 55 23.96 -3.45 0.24
CA GLU A 55 25.15 -4.29 0.44
C GLU A 55 24.78 -5.77 0.63
N ILE A 56 23.60 -6.03 1.22
CA ILE A 56 23.10 -7.37 1.54
C ILE A 56 22.20 -7.91 0.42
N ILE A 57 21.33 -7.05 -0.10
CA ILE A 57 20.34 -7.35 -1.14
C ILE A 57 20.69 -6.50 -2.37
N PRO A 58 21.37 -7.06 -3.38
CA PRO A 58 21.75 -6.32 -4.56
C PRO A 58 20.54 -5.65 -5.21
N ASN A 59 20.67 -4.36 -5.54
CA ASN A 59 19.61 -3.55 -6.14
C ASN A 59 18.36 -3.37 -5.25
N PHE A 60 18.47 -3.45 -3.93
CA PHE A 60 17.36 -3.27 -2.99
C PHE A 60 16.43 -2.10 -3.34
N VAL A 61 16.98 -0.89 -3.48
CA VAL A 61 16.20 0.31 -3.80
C VAL A 61 15.50 0.19 -5.15
N LYS A 62 16.17 -0.38 -6.15
CA LYS A 62 15.59 -0.57 -7.49
C LYS A 62 14.48 -1.61 -7.48
N ILE A 63 14.61 -2.71 -6.73
CA ILE A 63 13.55 -3.71 -6.58
C ILE A 63 12.28 -3.04 -6.05
N ILE A 64 12.42 -2.17 -5.05
CA ILE A 64 11.30 -1.42 -4.49
C ILE A 64 10.69 -0.50 -5.55
N GLN A 65 11.50 0.30 -6.23
CA GLN A 65 10.98 1.25 -7.23
C GLN A 65 10.30 0.54 -8.41
N ASP A 66 10.86 -0.57 -8.88
CA ASP A 66 10.27 -1.39 -9.94
C ASP A 66 8.90 -1.93 -9.50
N GLU A 67 8.77 -2.36 -8.24
CA GLU A 67 7.50 -2.87 -7.71
C GLU A 67 6.50 -1.74 -7.46
N LEU A 68 6.92 -0.62 -6.91
CA LEU A 68 6.08 0.57 -6.73
C LEU A 68 5.50 1.05 -8.07
N GLU A 69 6.33 1.11 -9.12
CA GLU A 69 5.88 1.47 -10.47
C GLU A 69 4.88 0.44 -11.00
N ARG A 70 5.08 -0.85 -10.74
CA ARG A 70 4.18 -1.93 -11.17
C ARG A 70 2.73 -1.65 -10.76
N PHE A 71 2.50 -1.14 -9.54
CA PHE A 71 1.16 -0.84 -9.02
C PHE A 71 0.49 0.39 -9.63
N VAL A 72 1.23 1.26 -10.31
CA VAL A 72 0.68 2.48 -10.94
C VAL A 72 0.70 2.44 -12.47
N THR A 73 1.22 1.35 -13.05
CA THR A 73 1.15 1.15 -14.50
C THR A 73 -0.29 0.97 -14.96
N THR A 74 -0.61 1.50 -16.14
CA THR A 74 -1.94 1.40 -16.75
C THR A 74 -2.35 -0.05 -17.09
N ASP A 75 -1.40 -0.98 -17.11
CA ASP A 75 -1.67 -2.42 -17.26
C ASP A 75 -2.25 -3.04 -15.98
N ASN A 76 -1.88 -2.52 -14.80
CA ASN A 76 -2.27 -3.10 -13.51
C ASN A 76 -3.34 -2.29 -12.78
N PHE A 77 -3.33 -0.96 -12.90
CA PHE A 77 -4.32 -0.07 -12.28
C PHE A 77 -4.94 0.89 -13.30
N VAL A 78 -6.20 1.24 -13.07
CA VAL A 78 -6.85 2.40 -13.68
C VAL A 78 -6.52 3.62 -12.83
N ILE A 79 -5.72 4.53 -13.40
CA ILE A 79 -5.41 5.81 -12.80
C ILE A 79 -6.33 6.87 -13.40
N PRO A 80 -7.04 7.68 -12.59
CA PRO A 80 -7.90 8.74 -13.09
C PRO A 80 -7.13 9.77 -13.92
N HIS A 81 -7.79 10.30 -14.95
CA HIS A 81 -7.20 11.33 -15.79
C HIS A 81 -6.85 12.57 -14.96
N GLY A 82 -5.68 13.18 -15.22
CA GLY A 82 -5.21 14.37 -14.51
C GLY A 82 -4.52 14.09 -13.18
N VAL A 83 -4.40 12.83 -12.74
CA VAL A 83 -3.60 12.47 -11.57
C VAL A 83 -2.12 12.39 -11.97
N ALA A 84 -1.30 13.26 -11.40
CA ALA A 84 0.15 13.18 -11.53
C ALA A 84 0.69 12.10 -10.58
N ILE A 85 1.26 11.02 -11.11
CA ILE A 85 1.85 9.94 -10.31
C ILE A 85 3.24 10.38 -9.80
N ASN A 86 3.30 10.69 -8.51
CA ASN A 86 4.55 10.99 -7.80
C ASN A 86 4.95 9.83 -6.87
N GLN A 87 6.11 9.94 -6.25
CA GLN A 87 6.63 8.92 -5.34
C GLN A 87 5.67 8.61 -4.18
N ALA A 88 5.04 9.65 -3.60
CA ALA A 88 4.11 9.47 -2.49
C ALA A 88 2.87 8.65 -2.91
N ILE A 89 2.30 8.89 -4.09
CA ILE A 89 1.16 8.12 -4.60
C ILE A 89 1.55 6.65 -4.80
N ARG A 90 2.72 6.38 -5.39
CA ARG A 90 3.20 5.01 -5.56
C ARG A 90 3.34 4.29 -4.22
N GLU A 91 4.00 4.92 -3.26
CA GLU A 91 4.20 4.37 -1.92
C GLU A 91 2.89 4.13 -1.18
N HIS A 92 1.95 5.08 -1.24
CA HIS A 92 0.63 4.93 -0.64
C HIS A 92 -0.15 3.77 -1.28
N ILE A 93 -0.27 3.72 -2.61
CA ILE A 93 -1.02 2.66 -3.30
C ILE A 93 -0.44 1.29 -2.95
N PHE A 94 0.89 1.12 -3.08
CA PHE A 94 1.56 -0.12 -2.72
C PHE A 94 1.29 -0.49 -1.25
N SER A 95 1.52 0.44 -0.33
CA SER A 95 1.38 0.17 1.11
C SER A 95 -0.05 -0.20 1.46
N ILE A 96 -1.05 0.49 0.91
CA ILE A 96 -2.47 0.19 1.14
C ILE A 96 -2.80 -1.21 0.65
N VAL A 97 -2.46 -1.55 -0.60
CA VAL A 97 -2.80 -2.86 -1.17
C VAL A 97 -2.12 -3.99 -0.41
N VAL A 98 -0.82 -3.88 -0.15
CA VAL A 98 -0.08 -4.94 0.57
C VAL A 98 -0.58 -5.07 2.00
N SER A 99 -0.91 -3.96 2.67
CA SER A 99 -1.45 -3.98 4.03
C SER A 99 -2.82 -4.65 4.09
N ILE A 100 -3.68 -4.43 3.09
CA ILE A 100 -4.98 -5.11 2.98
C ILE A 100 -4.78 -6.62 2.78
N VAL A 101 -3.94 -7.02 1.81
CA VAL A 101 -3.69 -8.44 1.51
C VAL A 101 -3.08 -9.17 2.72
N THR A 102 -2.18 -8.52 3.45
CA THR A 102 -1.53 -9.10 4.63
C THR A 102 -2.32 -8.92 5.92
N ARG A 103 -3.46 -8.21 5.89
CA ARG A 103 -4.21 -7.77 7.08
C ARG A 103 -3.35 -7.04 8.12
N THR A 104 -2.37 -6.26 7.64
CA THR A 104 -1.50 -5.44 8.49
C THR A 104 -2.13 -4.07 8.70
N PRO A 105 -2.31 -3.58 9.94
CA PRO A 105 -2.79 -2.23 10.18
C PRO A 105 -1.84 -1.17 9.59
N LEU A 106 -2.38 -0.25 8.79
CA LEU A 106 -1.63 0.82 8.16
C LEU A 106 -2.12 2.19 8.61
N CYS A 107 -1.18 3.07 8.97
CA CYS A 107 -1.46 4.47 9.25
C CYS A 107 -0.64 5.35 8.29
N ILE A 108 -1.30 6.19 7.50
CA ILE A 108 -0.65 7.11 6.57
C ILE A 108 -0.76 8.53 7.12
N ILE A 109 0.35 9.08 7.59
CA ILE A 109 0.44 10.41 8.24
C ILE A 109 1.17 11.40 7.33
N GLY A 110 0.80 12.69 7.41
CA GLY A 110 1.47 13.78 6.70
C GLY A 110 0.53 14.94 6.40
N ALA A 111 1.08 16.01 5.83
CA ALA A 111 0.35 17.25 5.57
C ALA A 111 -0.90 17.04 4.67
N PRO A 112 -1.93 17.89 4.81
CA PRO A 112 -3.07 17.90 3.90
C PRO A 112 -2.60 18.13 2.45
N GLY A 113 -3.29 17.51 1.50
CA GLY A 113 -2.95 17.61 0.07
C GLY A 113 -1.84 16.66 -0.42
N GLN A 114 -1.24 15.84 0.45
CA GLN A 114 -0.19 14.88 0.09
C GLN A 114 -0.74 13.56 -0.49
N SER A 115 -1.79 13.62 -1.30
CA SER A 115 -2.36 12.49 -2.07
C SER A 115 -2.77 11.24 -1.27
N LYS A 116 -2.97 11.34 0.04
CA LYS A 116 -3.31 10.20 0.92
C LYS A 116 -4.69 9.62 0.60
N THR A 117 -5.73 10.47 0.73
CA THR A 117 -7.12 10.11 0.43
C THR A 117 -7.29 9.73 -1.04
N LEU A 118 -6.61 10.44 -1.95
CA LEU A 118 -6.63 10.14 -3.38
C LEU A 118 -6.08 8.72 -3.67
N SER A 119 -4.95 8.37 -3.07
CA SER A 119 -4.35 7.04 -3.26
C SER A 119 -5.27 5.93 -2.74
N PHE A 120 -5.91 6.15 -1.59
CA PHE A 120 -6.92 5.23 -1.06
C PHE A 120 -8.12 5.08 -1.99
N GLN A 121 -8.64 6.19 -2.54
CA GLN A 121 -9.73 6.15 -3.53
C GLN A 121 -9.35 5.39 -4.79
N ILE A 122 -8.13 5.57 -5.31
CA ILE A 122 -7.64 4.81 -6.47
C ILE A 122 -7.66 3.31 -6.17
N VAL A 123 -7.20 2.90 -4.99
CA VAL A 123 -7.24 1.49 -4.58
C VAL A 123 -8.68 0.96 -4.50
N LEU A 124 -9.59 1.68 -3.85
CA LEU A 124 -11.01 1.29 -3.76
C LEU A 124 -11.69 1.15 -5.13
N GLN A 125 -11.38 2.03 -6.07
CA GLN A 125 -11.94 1.98 -7.43
C GLN A 125 -11.39 0.82 -8.25
N ASN A 126 -10.19 0.34 -7.92
CA ASN A 126 -9.55 -0.74 -8.65
C ASN A 126 -9.85 -2.13 -8.05
N LEU A 127 -10.03 -2.24 -6.73
CA LEU A 127 -10.22 -3.51 -6.01
C LEU A 127 -11.70 -3.72 -5.66
N GLN A 128 -12.51 -4.01 -6.68
CA GLN A 128 -13.97 -4.17 -6.57
C GLN A 128 -14.43 -5.63 -6.70
N GLY A 129 -13.49 -6.56 -6.83
CA GLY A 129 -13.74 -8.00 -6.99
C GLY A 129 -13.62 -8.47 -8.44
N SER A 130 -13.68 -9.77 -8.63
CA SER A 130 -13.35 -10.44 -9.89
C SER A 130 -14.26 -9.99 -11.04
N GLN A 131 -15.51 -9.66 -10.73
CA GLN A 131 -16.52 -9.25 -11.70
C GLN A 131 -16.46 -7.76 -12.08
N LEU A 132 -16.06 -6.88 -11.15
CA LEU A 132 -16.12 -5.42 -11.34
C LEU A 132 -14.76 -4.79 -11.62
N SER A 133 -13.68 -5.34 -11.07
CA SER A 133 -12.33 -4.87 -11.35
C SER A 133 -12.00 -5.01 -12.83
N THR A 134 -11.56 -3.93 -13.47
CA THR A 134 -11.28 -3.93 -14.92
C THR A 134 -9.92 -4.54 -15.27
N LYS A 135 -8.96 -4.51 -14.34
CA LYS A 135 -7.59 -4.99 -14.56
C LYS A 135 -7.41 -6.39 -14.00
N GLU A 136 -6.83 -7.28 -14.80
CA GLU A 136 -6.54 -8.67 -14.40
C GLU A 136 -5.64 -8.75 -13.16
N PHE A 137 -4.73 -7.80 -12.99
CA PHE A 137 -3.93 -7.69 -11.77
C PHE A 137 -4.83 -7.51 -10.52
N CYS A 138 -5.76 -6.57 -10.59
CA CYS A 138 -6.69 -6.24 -9.51
C CYS A 138 -7.69 -7.35 -9.21
N LYS A 139 -8.14 -8.11 -10.21
CA LYS A 139 -9.07 -9.24 -10.02
C LYS A 139 -8.50 -10.37 -9.15
N ARG A 140 -7.16 -10.47 -9.05
CA ARG A 140 -6.47 -11.46 -8.20
C ARG A 140 -6.32 -11.02 -6.76
N LEU A 141 -6.63 -9.76 -6.46
CA LEU A 141 -6.56 -9.17 -5.14
C LEU A 141 -7.95 -9.21 -4.50
N PRO A 142 -8.04 -9.18 -3.15
CA PRO A 142 -9.32 -9.12 -2.47
C PRO A 142 -10.09 -7.85 -2.86
N ALA A 143 -11.40 -7.97 -2.98
CA ALA A 143 -12.29 -6.83 -3.13
C ALA A 143 -12.38 -6.06 -1.80
N ILE A 144 -12.56 -4.74 -1.86
CA ILE A 144 -12.64 -3.91 -0.65
C ILE A 144 -14.07 -3.42 -0.43
N ASP A 145 -14.59 -3.59 0.80
CA ASP A 145 -15.85 -2.98 1.27
C ASP A 145 -15.57 -2.06 2.48
N PRO A 146 -15.22 -0.78 2.26
CA PRO A 146 -14.67 0.07 3.31
C PRO A 146 -15.73 0.56 4.29
N PHE A 147 -15.38 0.56 5.58
CA PHE A 147 -16.13 1.22 6.64
C PHE A 147 -15.40 2.49 7.09
N PHE A 148 -16.06 3.64 6.94
CA PHE A 148 -15.46 4.94 7.29
C PHE A 148 -15.78 5.34 8.72
N CYS A 149 -14.74 5.64 9.50
CA CYS A 149 -14.84 6.29 10.80
C CYS A 149 -14.15 7.65 10.73
N LEU A 150 -14.90 8.75 10.90
CA LEU A 150 -14.34 10.09 11.01
C LEU A 150 -14.13 10.43 12.48
N GLY A 151 -12.86 10.57 12.86
CA GLY A 151 -12.49 10.99 14.21
C GLY A 151 -12.86 12.46 14.44
N SER A 152 -13.70 12.70 15.44
CA SER A 152 -13.99 14.03 15.99
C SER A 152 -13.71 14.00 17.49
N LYS A 153 -13.70 15.18 18.12
CA LYS A 153 -13.61 15.29 19.60
C LYS A 153 -14.74 14.60 20.36
N TYR A 154 -15.80 14.20 19.67
CA TYR A 154 -16.96 13.50 20.26
C TYR A 154 -17.00 12.01 19.93
N THR A 155 -16.07 11.51 19.10
CA THR A 155 -16.02 10.09 18.74
C THR A 155 -15.58 9.27 19.96
N ARG A 156 -16.40 8.31 20.35
CA ARG A 156 -16.19 7.44 21.52
C ARG A 156 -15.61 6.10 21.10
N SER A 157 -15.06 5.37 22.07
CA SER A 157 -14.63 3.99 21.88
C SER A 157 -15.75 3.10 21.34
N ASP A 158 -16.98 3.32 21.82
CA ASP A 158 -18.15 2.52 21.44
C ASP A 158 -18.52 2.74 19.98
N ASP A 159 -18.35 3.96 19.45
CA ASP A 159 -18.58 4.27 18.03
C ASP A 159 -17.60 3.49 17.13
N ILE A 160 -16.34 3.41 17.54
CA ILE A 160 -15.30 2.67 16.83
C ILE A 160 -15.57 1.17 16.91
N ALA A 161 -15.88 0.66 18.10
CA ALA A 161 -16.20 -0.75 18.31
C ALA A 161 -17.41 -1.20 17.46
N TYR A 162 -18.45 -0.37 17.41
CA TYR A 162 -19.62 -0.61 16.58
C TYR A 162 -19.28 -0.70 15.08
N ILE A 163 -18.38 0.14 14.58
CA ILE A 163 -17.93 0.09 13.19
C ILE A 163 -17.18 -1.22 12.90
N PHE A 164 -16.26 -1.63 13.79
CA PHE A 164 -15.56 -2.90 13.65
C PHE A 164 -16.53 -4.08 13.69
N GLU A 165 -17.52 -4.08 14.59
CA GLU A 165 -18.54 -5.12 14.66
C GLU A 165 -19.32 -5.24 13.35
N ARG A 166 -19.69 -4.12 12.73
CA ARG A 166 -20.35 -4.11 11.43
C ARG A 166 -19.46 -4.65 10.31
N ALA A 167 -18.17 -4.31 10.31
CA ALA A 167 -17.21 -4.83 9.35
C ALA A 167 -17.06 -6.36 9.48
N ILE A 168 -16.91 -6.87 10.71
CA ILE A 168 -16.81 -8.31 10.98
C ILE A 168 -18.08 -9.05 10.54
N LYS A 169 -19.27 -8.53 10.89
CA LYS A 169 -20.54 -9.12 10.45
C LYS A 169 -20.67 -9.15 8.93
N ARG A 170 -20.12 -8.13 8.24
CA ARG A 170 -20.14 -8.05 6.78
C ARG A 170 -19.15 -9.05 6.14
N GLU A 171 -17.94 -9.20 6.68
CA GLU A 171 -16.97 -10.21 6.25
C GLU A 171 -17.56 -11.63 6.38
N GLN A 172 -18.13 -11.96 7.55
CA GLN A 172 -18.79 -13.25 7.80
C GLN A 172 -19.94 -13.54 6.82
N HIS A 173 -20.72 -12.52 6.46
CA HIS A 173 -21.77 -12.67 5.46
C HIS A 173 -21.20 -13.04 4.08
N TYR A 174 -20.08 -12.43 3.66
CA TYR A 174 -19.45 -12.77 2.39
C TYR A 174 -18.90 -14.20 2.36
N GLU A 175 -18.24 -14.63 3.45
CA GLU A 175 -17.72 -15.99 3.59
C GLU A 175 -18.83 -17.05 3.47
N GLN A 176 -19.97 -16.83 4.13
CA GLN A 176 -21.11 -17.75 4.09
C GLN A 176 -21.73 -17.87 2.69
N ASN A 177 -21.72 -16.79 1.91
CA ASN A 177 -22.35 -16.74 0.60
C ASN A 177 -21.36 -17.01 -0.56
N GLN A 178 -20.10 -17.33 -0.26
CA GLN A 178 -19.03 -17.57 -1.25
C GLN A 178 -18.89 -16.43 -2.28
N ILE A 179 -19.17 -15.20 -1.84
CA ILE A 179 -18.95 -14.00 -2.63
C ILE A 179 -17.45 -13.71 -2.55
N ASP A 180 -16.80 -13.36 -3.68
CA ASP A 180 -15.37 -12.99 -3.81
C ASP A 180 -14.69 -12.62 -2.48
N THR A 181 -13.46 -13.09 -2.25
CA THR A 181 -12.69 -12.73 -1.05
C THR A 181 -12.72 -11.21 -0.83
N ARG A 182 -13.41 -10.77 0.23
CA ARG A 182 -13.66 -9.37 0.55
C ARG A 182 -13.00 -9.00 1.87
N CYS A 183 -12.44 -7.81 1.92
CA CYS A 183 -11.80 -7.21 3.09
C CYS A 183 -12.36 -5.81 3.37
#